data_AF-A0A726IXX5-F1
#
_entry.id   AF-A0A726IXX5-F1
#
_cell.length_a   1.000
_cell.length_b   1.000
_cell.length_c   1.000
_cell.angle_alpha   90.00
_cell.angle_beta   90.00
_cell.angle_gamma   90.00
#
_symmetry.space_group_name_H-M   'P 1'
#
loop_
_entity.id
_entity.type
_entity.pdbx_description
1 polymer ?
#
loop_
_entity_poly.entity_id
_entity_poly.type
_entity_poly.pdbx_seq_one_letter_code
_entity_poly.pdbx_strand_id
1 'polypeptide(L)'
;YEVTLGLEPDKAISELNNIFHEHSLKYRYENGRIVRLRRIKRLKNICYYLYSPGEYGFVEYDLMEAYNRLILNDFACVVRECHAAFRSVLLRIHERKGIVYHEQDSLNTLMANLMARGVISAEYVHKFHFLSDVLGSEIFLPMAPEKSHHHYAMMLRISEELACSIYYLTERSIFFLTQRAEEDSVAP
;
A
#
# COMPACT_ATOMS: atom_id res chain seq x y z
N TYR A 1 -15.53 14.84 -42.88
CA TYR A 1 -15.70 15.26 -41.48
C TYR A 1 -15.29 16.71 -41.39
N GLU A 2 -16.27 17.61 -41.40
CA GLU A 2 -16.05 19.04 -41.17
C GLU A 2 -15.75 19.24 -39.69
N VAL A 3 -14.56 19.73 -39.36
CA VAL A 3 -14.21 20.13 -37.99
C VAL A 3 -14.69 21.57 -37.83
N THR A 4 -15.85 21.75 -37.20
CA THR A 4 -16.35 23.05 -36.77
C THR A 4 -15.32 23.73 -35.85
N LEU A 5 -14.76 24.84 -36.33
CA LEU A 5 -13.93 25.76 -35.55
C LEU A 5 -14.80 26.37 -34.43
N GLY A 6 -14.38 26.15 -33.17
CA GLY A 6 -14.98 26.80 -32.00
C GLY A 6 -15.66 25.87 -31.00
N LEU A 7 -15.12 24.67 -30.76
CA LEU A 7 -15.45 23.96 -29.52
C LEU A 7 -14.75 24.66 -28.36
N GLU A 8 -15.54 25.33 -27.51
CA GLU A 8 -15.13 25.73 -26.15
C GLU A 8 -14.33 24.57 -25.53
N PRO A 9 -13.14 24.81 -24.94
CA PRO A 9 -12.28 23.75 -24.42
C PRO A 9 -13.02 22.76 -23.52
N ASP A 10 -13.94 23.26 -22.70
CA ASP A 10 -14.75 22.46 -21.78
C ASP A 10 -15.70 21.50 -22.51
N LYS A 11 -16.21 21.89 -23.68
CA LYS A 11 -17.09 21.07 -24.51
C LYS A 11 -16.31 19.95 -25.20
N ALA A 12 -15.08 20.22 -25.66
CA ALA A 12 -14.19 19.19 -26.20
C ALA A 12 -13.74 18.19 -25.12
N ILE A 13 -13.46 18.66 -23.90
CA ILE A 13 -13.14 17.80 -22.74
C ILE A 13 -14.33 16.91 -22.38
N SER A 14 -15.54 17.48 -22.35
CA SER A 14 -16.76 16.75 -22.05
C SER A 14 -17.04 15.67 -23.10
N GLU A 15 -16.87 15.99 -24.39
CA GLU A 15 -17.03 15.05 -25.50
C GLU A 15 -15.99 13.91 -25.43
N LEU A 16 -14.72 14.23 -25.17
CA LEU A 16 -13.67 13.23 -24.97
C LEU A 16 -13.97 12.27 -23.79
N ASN A 17 -14.47 12.82 -22.68
CA ASN A 17 -14.89 12.03 -21.52
C ASN A 17 -16.12 11.16 -21.80
N ASN A 18 -17.06 11.66 -22.60
CA ASN A 18 -18.23 10.89 -23.04
C ASN A 18 -17.81 9.73 -23.95
N ILE A 19 -16.87 9.96 -24.88
CA ILE A 19 -16.30 8.89 -25.72
C ILE A 19 -15.65 7.81 -24.85
N PHE A 20 -14.85 8.20 -23.84
CA PHE A 20 -14.29 7.22 -22.92
C PHE A 20 -15.37 6.42 -22.18
N HIS A 21 -16.45 7.08 -21.75
CA HIS A 21 -17.56 6.44 -21.06
C HIS A 21 -18.36 5.49 -21.98
N GLU A 22 -18.78 5.94 -23.17
CA GLU A 22 -19.57 5.18 -24.14
C GLU A 22 -18.83 3.91 -24.61
N HIS A 23 -17.52 4.02 -24.82
CA HIS A 23 -16.69 2.88 -25.21
C HIS A 23 -16.20 2.04 -24.01
N SER A 24 -16.70 2.30 -22.80
CA SER A 24 -16.27 1.61 -21.57
C SER A 24 -14.75 1.65 -21.33
N LEU A 25 -14.10 2.68 -21.85
CA LEU A 25 -12.68 2.94 -21.66
C LEU A 25 -12.47 3.52 -20.26
N LYS A 26 -11.54 2.92 -19.52
CA LYS A 26 -11.21 3.33 -18.16
C LYS A 26 -10.29 4.55 -18.15
N TYR A 27 -10.70 5.63 -18.80
CA TYR A 27 -9.94 6.87 -18.92
C TYR A 27 -10.85 8.09 -18.75
N ARG A 28 -10.26 9.21 -18.34
CA ARG A 28 -10.88 10.53 -18.22
C ARG A 28 -9.84 11.57 -18.54
N TYR A 29 -10.18 12.63 -19.25
CA TYR A 29 -9.37 13.84 -19.36
C TYR A 29 -9.71 14.80 -18.22
N GLU A 30 -8.70 15.17 -17.44
CA GLU A 30 -8.81 16.09 -16.30
C GLU A 30 -7.49 16.86 -16.12
N ASN A 31 -7.56 18.17 -15.85
CA ASN A 31 -6.38 19.04 -15.63
C ASN A 31 -5.29 18.95 -16.72
N GLY A 32 -5.71 18.93 -17.99
CA GLY A 32 -4.77 18.94 -19.12
C GLY A 32 -4.20 17.57 -19.50
N ARG A 33 -4.62 16.48 -18.85
CA ARG A 33 -4.05 15.13 -19.03
C ARG A 33 -5.14 14.06 -19.09
N ILE A 34 -4.88 12.98 -19.83
CA ILE A 34 -5.72 11.78 -19.78
C ILE A 34 -5.26 10.93 -18.58
N VAL A 35 -6.14 10.78 -17.60
CA VAL A 35 -5.99 9.94 -16.41
C VAL A 35 -6.74 8.62 -16.59
N ARG A 36 -6.16 7.52 -16.13
CA ARG A 36 -6.82 6.21 -16.16
C ARG A 36 -7.79 6.10 -14.97
N LEU A 37 -9.07 5.87 -15.22
CA LEU A 37 -10.09 5.59 -14.20
C LEU A 37 -9.84 4.20 -13.62
N ARG A 38 -9.08 4.14 -12.53
CA ARG A 38 -8.82 2.88 -11.82
C ARG A 38 -10.09 2.42 -11.08
N ARG A 39 -10.53 1.18 -11.29
CA ARG A 39 -11.31 0.44 -10.28
C ARG A 39 -10.30 -0.10 -9.28
N ILE A 40 -9.86 0.73 -8.33
CA ILE A 40 -9.41 0.14 -7.08
C ILE A 40 -10.70 -0.28 -6.39
N LYS A 41 -10.97 -1.59 -6.34
CA LYS A 41 -12.03 -2.08 -5.46
C LYS A 41 -11.63 -1.59 -4.08
N ARG A 42 -12.43 -0.71 -3.46
CA ARG A 42 -12.33 -0.47 -2.02
C ARG A 42 -12.22 -1.84 -1.36
N LEU A 43 -11.10 -2.06 -0.71
CA LEU A 43 -10.76 -3.39 -0.28
C LEU A 43 -11.63 -3.72 0.92
N LYS A 44 -12.27 -4.89 0.86
CA LYS A 44 -13.16 -5.36 1.92
C LYS A 44 -12.45 -5.43 3.27
N ASN A 45 -11.13 -5.60 3.29
CA ASN A 45 -10.38 -5.80 4.53
C ASN A 45 -10.13 -4.46 5.26
N ILE A 46 -9.91 -3.35 4.56
CA ILE A 46 -9.89 -2.02 5.21
C ILE A 46 -11.21 -1.74 5.95
N CYS A 47 -12.35 -2.11 5.33
CA CYS A 47 -13.65 -1.96 5.98
C CYS A 47 -13.78 -2.76 7.29
N TYR A 48 -13.03 -3.84 7.47
CA TYR A 48 -13.02 -4.58 8.74
C TYR A 48 -12.59 -3.67 9.90
N TYR A 49 -11.49 -2.92 9.73
CA TYR A 49 -10.97 -2.02 10.76
C TYR A 49 -11.86 -0.79 11.00
N LEU A 50 -12.67 -0.39 10.02
CA LEU A 50 -13.69 0.65 10.19
C LEU A 50 -14.83 0.23 11.11
N TYR A 51 -15.36 -0.98 10.91
CA TYR A 51 -16.56 -1.46 11.60
C TYR A 51 -16.24 -2.27 12.85
N SER A 52 -15.01 -2.75 12.99
CA SER A 52 -14.53 -3.51 14.14
C SER A 52 -13.10 -3.10 14.45
N PRO A 53 -12.88 -1.84 14.88
CA PRO A 53 -11.53 -1.29 15.01
C PRO A 53 -10.67 -2.06 16.01
N GLY A 54 -11.25 -2.55 17.11
CA GLY A 54 -10.51 -3.26 18.15
C GLY A 54 -9.18 -2.56 18.50
N GLU A 55 -8.13 -3.34 18.70
CA GLU A 55 -6.76 -2.86 18.94
C GLU A 55 -6.02 -2.41 17.67
N TYR A 56 -6.63 -2.58 16.49
CA TYR A 56 -6.02 -2.33 15.18
C TYR A 56 -6.74 -1.24 14.38
N GLY A 57 -7.52 -0.37 15.03
CA GLY A 57 -8.30 0.68 14.35
C GLY A 57 -7.44 1.68 13.55
N PHE A 58 -6.17 1.84 13.92
CA PHE A 58 -5.20 2.68 13.20
C PHE A 58 -4.87 2.15 11.79
N VAL A 59 -5.06 0.85 11.53
CA VAL A 59 -4.71 0.21 10.26
C VAL A 59 -5.46 0.83 9.09
N GLU A 60 -6.71 1.25 9.30
CA GLU A 60 -7.49 1.93 8.27
C GLU A 60 -6.79 3.21 7.82
N TYR A 61 -6.41 4.06 8.78
CA TYR A 61 -5.76 5.35 8.50
C TYR A 61 -4.43 5.14 7.77
N ASP A 62 -3.58 4.24 8.27
CA ASP A 62 -2.27 3.97 7.68
C ASP A 62 -2.37 3.41 6.25
N LEU A 63 -3.32 2.51 6.00
CA LEU A 63 -3.55 1.97 4.64
C LEU A 63 -4.24 2.98 3.72
N MET A 64 -5.07 3.88 4.25
CA MET A 64 -5.66 4.96 3.46
C MET A 64 -4.61 5.99 3.05
N GLU A 65 -3.59 6.25 3.85
CA GLU A 65 -2.48 7.10 3.44
C GLU A 65 -1.68 6.48 2.28
N ALA A 66 -1.34 5.19 2.37
CA ALA A 66 -0.70 4.46 1.26
C ALA A 66 -1.57 4.46 -0.01
N TYR A 67 -2.89 4.32 0.15
CA TYR A 67 -3.85 4.40 -0.94
C TYR A 67 -3.87 5.78 -1.63
N ASN A 68 -3.86 6.85 -0.84
CA ASN A 68 -3.83 8.21 -1.36
C ASN A 68 -2.56 8.44 -2.20
N ARG A 69 -1.40 7.95 -1.74
CA ARG A 69 -0.15 7.99 -2.54
C ARG A 69 -0.30 7.24 -3.86
N LEU A 70 -0.98 6.10 -3.84
CA LEU A 70 -1.22 5.32 -5.05
C LEU A 70 -2.10 6.07 -6.07
N ILE A 71 -3.15 6.73 -5.60
CA ILE A 71 -4.04 7.58 -6.43
C ILE A 71 -3.29 8.78 -7.02
N LEU A 72 -2.38 9.38 -6.26
CA LEU A 72 -1.56 10.51 -6.70
C LEU A 72 -0.38 10.11 -7.61
N ASN A 73 -0.21 8.82 -7.91
CA ASN A 73 0.92 8.26 -8.65
C ASN A 73 2.29 8.49 -7.97
N ASP A 74 2.29 8.63 -6.65
CA ASP A 74 3.50 8.79 -5.83
C ASP A 74 4.01 7.41 -5.38
N PHE A 75 4.46 6.61 -6.35
CA PHE A 75 4.72 5.18 -6.16
C PHE A 75 5.86 4.88 -5.17
N ALA A 76 6.87 5.75 -5.06
CA ALA A 76 7.92 5.60 -4.05
C ALA A 76 7.36 5.78 -2.64
N CYS A 77 6.48 6.77 -2.45
CA CYS A 77 5.81 6.95 -1.17
C CYS A 77 4.84 5.80 -0.87
N VAL A 78 4.20 5.17 -1.85
CA VAL A 78 3.34 3.97 -1.60
C VAL A 78 4.10 2.90 -0.82
N VAL A 79 5.34 2.58 -1.23
CA VAL A 79 6.14 1.54 -0.54
C VAL A 79 6.50 1.98 0.86
N ARG A 80 6.89 3.25 1.05
CA ARG A 80 7.19 3.81 2.37
C ARG A 80 5.99 3.75 3.32
N GLU A 81 4.82 4.17 2.86
CA GLU A 81 3.60 4.13 3.68
C GLU A 81 3.17 2.69 3.97
N CYS A 82 3.30 1.77 2.99
CA CYS A 82 3.06 0.35 3.22
C CYS A 82 4.02 -0.26 4.25
N HIS A 83 5.30 0.13 4.22
CA HIS A 83 6.29 -0.29 5.20
C HIS A 83 5.92 0.21 6.60
N ALA A 84 5.56 1.49 6.73
CA ALA A 84 5.15 2.08 8.00
C ALA A 84 3.91 1.36 8.57
N ALA A 85 2.86 1.20 7.76
CA ALA A 85 1.63 0.49 8.16
C ALA A 85 1.93 -0.95 8.62
N PHE A 86 2.73 -1.69 7.84
CA PHE A 86 3.08 -3.07 8.15
C PHE A 86 3.89 -3.16 9.44
N ARG A 87 4.86 -2.27 9.64
CA ARG A 87 5.65 -2.18 10.86
C ARG A 87 4.77 -1.91 12.07
N SER A 88 3.91 -0.89 12.03
CA SER A 88 3.01 -0.53 13.13
C SER A 88 2.16 -1.71 13.58
N VAL A 89 1.65 -2.51 12.63
CA VAL A 89 0.90 -3.74 12.93
C VAL A 89 1.77 -4.78 13.63
N LEU A 90 2.98 -5.05 13.14
CA LEU A 90 3.87 -6.01 13.78
C LEU A 90 4.22 -5.59 15.20
N LEU A 91 4.55 -4.32 15.43
CA LEU A 91 4.84 -3.79 16.75
C LEU A 91 3.64 -3.96 17.69
N ARG A 92 2.43 -3.60 17.22
CA ARG A 92 1.20 -3.79 18.02
C ARG A 92 0.95 -5.25 18.38
N ILE A 93 1.22 -6.20 17.47
CA ILE A 93 1.10 -7.63 17.78
C ILE A 93 2.11 -8.04 18.85
N HIS A 94 3.35 -7.55 18.77
CA HIS A 94 4.37 -7.84 19.77
C HIS A 94 3.99 -7.29 21.15
N GLU A 95 3.56 -6.04 21.22
CA GLU A 95 3.05 -5.39 22.44
C GLU A 95 1.93 -6.23 23.06
N ARG A 96 0.92 -6.60 22.27
CA ARG A 96 -0.24 -7.37 22.72
C ARG A 96 0.12 -8.77 23.22
N LYS A 97 1.04 -9.45 22.53
CA LYS A 97 1.45 -10.83 22.85
C LYS A 97 2.58 -10.90 23.86
N GLY A 98 3.08 -9.76 24.36
CA GLY A 98 4.24 -9.70 25.25
C GLY A 98 5.52 -10.26 24.62
N ILE A 99 5.65 -10.16 23.30
CA ILE A 99 6.83 -10.63 22.57
C ILE A 99 7.86 -9.50 22.58
N VAL A 100 9.04 -9.78 23.11
CA VAL A 100 10.13 -8.81 23.18
C VAL A 100 10.63 -8.48 21.76
N TYR A 101 10.81 -7.19 21.49
CA TYR A 101 11.43 -6.66 20.27
C TYR A 101 12.25 -5.41 20.59
N HIS A 102 13.10 -5.01 19.64
CA HIS A 102 13.81 -3.73 19.65
C HIS A 102 13.23 -2.78 18.61
N GLU A 103 13.20 -1.48 18.91
CA GLU A 103 12.67 -0.46 17.99
C GLU A 103 13.40 -0.41 16.65
N GLN A 104 14.64 -0.90 16.58
CA GLN A 104 15.47 -0.96 15.37
C GLN A 104 15.36 -2.30 14.64
N ASP A 105 14.59 -3.26 15.16
CA ASP A 105 14.45 -4.58 14.53
C ASP A 105 13.86 -4.46 13.13
N SER A 106 14.44 -5.19 12.18
CA SER A 106 13.94 -5.25 10.81
C SER A 106 12.55 -5.90 10.73
N LEU A 107 11.82 -5.68 9.64
CA LEU A 107 10.55 -6.39 9.41
C LEU A 107 10.72 -7.92 9.43
N ASN A 108 11.83 -8.42 8.89
CA ASN A 108 12.16 -9.84 8.91
C ASN A 108 12.37 -10.36 10.34
N THR A 109 13.07 -9.60 11.19
CA THR A 109 13.28 -9.94 12.60
C THR A 109 11.95 -10.00 13.36
N LEU A 110 11.13 -8.96 13.22
CA LEU A 110 9.80 -8.90 13.84
C LEU A 110 8.92 -10.08 13.38
N MET A 111 8.92 -10.39 12.08
CA MET A 111 8.16 -11.52 11.55
C MET A 111 8.64 -12.86 12.10
N ALA A 112 9.96 -13.06 12.15
CA ALA A 112 10.57 -14.29 12.68
C ALA A 112 10.19 -14.51 14.15
N ASN A 113 10.13 -13.45 14.95
CA ASN A 113 9.69 -13.52 16.36
C ASN A 113 8.24 -14.01 16.48
N LEU A 114 7.33 -13.53 15.62
CA LEU A 114 5.93 -14.00 15.60
C LEU A 114 5.83 -15.50 15.27
N MET A 115 6.66 -15.99 14.34
CA MET A 115 6.70 -17.41 13.97
C MET A 115 7.32 -18.27 15.08
N ALA A 116 8.41 -17.82 15.70
CA ALA A 116 9.06 -18.53 16.79
C ALA A 116 8.15 -18.67 18.03
N ARG A 117 7.23 -17.73 18.22
CA ARG A 117 6.23 -17.73 19.30
C ARG A 117 4.92 -18.44 18.93
N GLY A 118 4.81 -18.96 17.71
CA GLY A 118 3.64 -19.71 17.26
C GLY A 118 2.42 -18.86 16.88
N VAL A 119 2.53 -17.52 16.89
CA VAL A 119 1.45 -16.61 16.46
C VAL A 119 1.12 -16.81 14.98
N ILE A 120 2.12 -17.20 14.19
CA ILE A 120 1.97 -17.53 12.78
C ILE A 120 2.65 -18.87 12.52
N SER A 121 1.98 -19.75 11.78
CA SER A 121 2.60 -21.01 11.34
C SER A 121 3.83 -20.76 10.47
N ALA A 122 4.90 -21.52 10.70
CA ALA A 122 6.14 -21.47 9.94
C ALA A 122 5.94 -21.75 8.43
N GLU A 123 4.83 -22.38 8.05
CA GLU A 123 4.48 -22.61 6.64
C GLU A 123 4.32 -21.29 5.85
N TYR A 124 3.99 -20.19 6.52
CA TYR A 124 3.81 -18.88 5.88
C TYR A 124 5.10 -18.06 5.73
N VAL A 125 6.25 -18.56 6.20
CA VAL A 125 7.56 -17.86 6.18
C VAL A 125 7.84 -17.24 4.81
N HIS A 126 7.75 -18.04 3.74
CA HIS A 126 8.09 -17.62 2.38
C HIS A 126 7.22 -16.46 1.87
N LYS A 127 5.95 -16.39 2.27
CA LYS A 127 5.03 -15.32 1.85
C LYS A 127 5.39 -13.99 2.50
N PHE A 128 5.72 -14.02 3.78
CA PHE A 128 6.05 -12.81 4.53
C PHE A 128 7.48 -12.34 4.29
N HIS A 129 8.43 -13.26 4.05
CA HIS A 129 9.80 -12.90 3.72
C HIS A 129 9.86 -12.04 2.44
N PHE A 130 9.15 -12.45 1.39
CA PHE A 130 9.05 -11.65 0.16
C PHE A 130 8.54 -10.23 0.42
N LEU A 131 7.44 -10.10 1.19
CA LEU A 131 6.88 -8.78 1.48
C LEU A 131 7.82 -7.93 2.33
N SER A 132 8.39 -8.50 3.39
CA SER A 132 9.35 -7.83 4.27
C SER A 132 10.60 -7.37 3.52
N ASP A 133 11.12 -8.18 2.59
CA ASP A 133 12.26 -7.81 1.76
C ASP A 133 11.91 -6.64 0.83
N VAL A 134 10.74 -6.68 0.19
CA VAL A 134 10.29 -5.62 -0.72
C VAL A 134 10.06 -4.31 0.05
N LEU A 135 9.40 -4.37 1.21
CA LEU A 135 9.12 -3.18 2.02
C LEU A 135 10.37 -2.63 2.72
N GLY A 136 11.29 -3.51 3.13
CA GLY A 136 12.56 -3.15 3.76
C GLY A 136 13.66 -2.77 2.77
N SER A 137 13.42 -2.90 1.47
CA SER A 137 14.40 -2.59 0.45
C SER A 137 14.63 -1.08 0.34
N GLU A 138 15.88 -0.67 0.54
CA GLU A 138 16.33 0.72 0.32
C GLU A 138 16.17 1.17 -1.14
N ILE A 139 16.00 0.23 -2.07
CA ILE A 139 15.79 0.49 -3.50
C ILE A 139 14.52 1.33 -3.75
N PHE A 140 13.56 1.29 -2.82
CA PHE A 140 12.25 1.92 -2.96
C PHE A 140 12.01 3.11 -2.01
N LEU A 141 12.97 3.43 -1.14
CA LEU A 141 12.84 4.55 -0.21
C LEU A 141 13.15 5.88 -0.93
N PRO A 142 12.30 6.92 -0.79
CA PRO A 142 12.65 8.27 -1.21
C PRO A 142 13.88 8.71 -0.40
N MET A 143 14.95 9.10 -1.10
CA MET A 143 16.26 9.48 -0.57
C MET A 143 16.23 10.10 0.84
N ALA A 144 17.16 9.66 1.68
CA ALA A 144 17.61 10.43 2.84
C ALA A 144 17.92 11.88 2.41
N PRO A 145 17.67 12.89 3.27
CA PRO A 145 17.97 14.27 2.94
C PRO A 145 19.45 14.40 2.55
N GLU A 146 19.67 15.02 1.39
CA GLU A 146 20.91 15.10 0.64
C GLU A 146 22.16 15.25 1.52
N LYS A 147 23.02 14.22 1.54
CA LYS A 147 24.45 14.42 1.76
C LYS A 147 25.10 14.62 0.40
N SER A 148 25.58 15.83 0.21
CA SER A 148 26.36 16.33 -0.91
C SER A 148 27.36 15.32 -1.49
N HIS A 149 27.41 15.31 -2.82
CA HIS A 149 28.48 14.84 -3.73
C HIS A 149 28.22 13.53 -4.51
N HIS A 150 27.73 13.73 -5.74
CA HIS A 150 28.15 13.06 -6.98
C HIS A 150 27.94 11.56 -7.19
N HIS A 151 27.09 10.87 -6.43
CA HIS A 151 26.60 9.56 -6.84
C HIS A 151 25.13 9.66 -7.28
N TYR A 152 24.91 9.75 -8.60
CA TYR A 152 23.61 9.47 -9.20
C TYR A 152 23.26 8.00 -8.93
N ALA A 153 22.62 7.73 -7.79
CA ALA A 153 21.96 6.46 -7.56
C ALA A 153 20.83 6.36 -8.59
N MET A 154 20.95 5.44 -9.53
CA MET A 154 19.96 5.18 -10.56
C MET A 154 18.69 4.64 -9.87
N MET A 155 17.79 5.54 -9.48
CA MET A 155 16.50 5.17 -8.89
C MET A 155 15.72 4.30 -9.87
N LEU A 156 15.50 3.03 -9.53
CA LEU A 156 14.53 2.19 -10.21
C LEU A 156 13.15 2.82 -10.03
N ARG A 157 12.57 3.32 -11.12
CA ARG A 157 11.18 3.78 -11.12
C ARG A 157 10.29 2.59 -10.80
N ILE A 158 9.62 2.65 -9.65
CA ILE A 158 8.58 1.69 -9.29
C ILE A 158 7.46 1.84 -10.31
N SER A 159 7.14 0.76 -11.02
CA SER A 159 6.00 0.76 -11.94
C SER A 159 4.69 0.84 -11.15
N GLU A 160 3.64 1.34 -11.81
CA GLU A 160 2.30 1.37 -11.23
C GLU A 160 1.84 -0.03 -10.80
N GLU A 161 2.10 -1.04 -11.64
CA GLU A 161 1.71 -2.42 -11.39
C GLU A 161 2.39 -2.97 -10.14
N LEU A 162 3.67 -2.64 -9.96
CA LEU A 162 4.44 -3.05 -8.78
C LEU A 162 3.91 -2.34 -7.52
N ALA A 163 3.71 -1.02 -7.57
CA ALA A 163 3.16 -0.27 -6.44
C ALA A 163 1.76 -0.75 -6.03
N CYS A 164 0.88 -1.00 -7.00
CA CYS A 164 -0.44 -1.61 -6.74
C CYS A 164 -0.30 -2.99 -6.10
N SER A 165 0.60 -3.84 -6.62
CA SER A 165 0.81 -5.19 -6.11
C SER A 165 1.33 -5.19 -4.68
N ILE A 166 2.28 -4.30 -4.36
CA ILE A 166 2.80 -4.10 -3.01
C ILE A 166 1.66 -3.68 -2.07
N TYR A 167 0.89 -2.65 -2.44
CA TYR A 167 -0.23 -2.18 -1.64
C TYR A 167 -1.24 -3.28 -1.30
N TYR A 168 -1.72 -4.02 -2.32
CA TYR A 168 -2.69 -5.10 -2.10
C TYR A 168 -2.11 -6.28 -1.32
N LEU A 169 -0.82 -6.56 -1.48
CA LEU A 169 -0.15 -7.62 -0.71
C LEU A 169 -0.01 -7.22 0.75
N THR A 170 0.42 -5.98 1.03
CA THR A 170 0.49 -5.42 2.39
C THR A 170 -0.87 -5.46 3.08
N GLU A 171 -1.92 -4.98 2.41
CA GLU A 171 -3.27 -4.94 2.96
C GLU A 171 -3.80 -6.33 3.35
N ARG A 172 -3.61 -7.33 2.47
CA ARG A 172 -3.99 -8.72 2.77
C ARG A 172 -3.15 -9.35 3.87
N SER A 173 -1.86 -9.06 3.89
CA SER A 173 -0.93 -9.54 4.91
C SER A 173 -1.30 -9.01 6.29
N ILE A 174 -1.59 -7.71 6.41
CA ILE A 174 -2.06 -7.10 7.65
C ILE A 174 -3.37 -7.74 8.12
N PHE A 175 -4.34 -7.89 7.21
CA PHE A 175 -5.58 -8.57 7.53
C PHE A 175 -5.35 -9.97 8.08
N PHE A 176 -4.55 -10.79 7.39
CA PHE A 176 -4.22 -12.14 7.85
C PHE A 176 -3.55 -12.14 9.25
N LEU A 177 -2.55 -11.27 9.45
CA LEU A 177 -1.78 -11.20 10.69
C LEU A 177 -2.64 -10.82 11.90
N THR A 178 -3.47 -9.80 11.73
CA THR A 178 -4.36 -9.33 12.80
C THR A 178 -5.42 -10.37 13.17
N GLN A 179 -6.00 -11.08 12.19
CA GLN A 179 -6.92 -12.19 12.44
C GLN A 179 -6.23 -13.30 13.25
N ARG A 180 -5.01 -13.71 12.86
CA ARG A 180 -4.26 -14.74 13.61
C ARG A 180 -3.87 -14.30 15.00
N ALA A 181 -3.45 -13.05 15.18
CA ALA A 181 -3.15 -12.51 16.48
C ALA A 181 -4.39 -12.47 17.40
N GLU A 182 -5.58 -12.28 16.84
CA GLU A 182 -6.86 -12.29 17.57
C GLU A 182 -7.28 -13.70 18.00
N GLU A 183 -7.19 -14.71 17.12
CA GLU A 183 -7.59 -16.11 17.38
C GLU A 183 -6.95 -16.69 18.67
N ASP A 184 -5.65 -16.48 18.87
CA ASP A 184 -4.90 -16.97 20.04
C ASP A 184 -5.28 -16.29 21.38
N SER A 185 -6.11 -15.24 21.35
CA SER A 185 -6.55 -14.53 22.57
C SER A 185 -7.82 -15.13 23.15
N VAL A 186 -8.45 -16.05 22.42
CA VAL A 186 -9.67 -16.77 22.82
C VAL A 186 -9.27 -18.16 23.29
N ALA A 187 -8.62 -18.23 24.44
CA ALA A 187 -8.50 -19.46 25.22
C ALA A 187 -8.94 -19.17 26.67
N PRO A 188 -9.86 -19.98 27.23
CA PRO A 188 -10.43 -19.78 28.57
C PRO A 188 -9.45 -20.04 29.71
#